data_AF-A0A3P8W804-F1
#
_entry.id   AF-A0A3P8W804-F1
#
_cell.length_a   1.000
_cell.length_b   1.000
_cell.length_c   1.000
_cell.angle_alpha   90.00
_cell.angle_beta   90.00
_cell.angle_gamma   90.00
#
_symmetry.space_group_name_H-M   'P 1'
#
loop_
_entity.id
_entity.type
_entity.pdbx_description
1 polymer ?
#
loop_
_entity_poly.entity_id
_entity_poly.type
_entity_poly.pdbx_seq_one_letter_code
_entity_poly.pdbx_strand_id
1 'polypeptide(L)'
;MIQKWRSQCSGVLAEAIEPISTTIAVGMAATLTAFIASYPNIFYYFHECCRPEWISFNYTGLKADLDSKLFGQHIATRIILKAVNGFMTNNNPKKPLVLSLHGWTGTGKNYITKLIAENIYAEGMKSNFVHVFTATLHFPHQSHYIQYKSQLQQWVKGNVTNCERSMFIFDEMDKMHPGLIDGIKPFLDYYEKLDGVSYRKAIFIFLSNAGGDSIAQTALDFWKAGQQREDIELKDLETLLSLSVFNNNKSGFYRTSLIDKNLVDFFVPLLPLEYKHVVQCIIAEMKAREMKVDEKVADQVAKDLIYFPKSERIFSIKGCKTIESKLDYYV
;
A
#
# COMPACT_ATOMS: atom_id res chain seq x y z
N MET A 1 20.62 18.00 27.70
CA MET A 1 19.23 18.19 28.16
C MET A 1 18.35 17.25 27.33
N ILE A 2 18.05 16.07 27.87
CA ILE A 2 17.46 14.94 27.13
C ILE A 2 16.00 15.25 26.83
N GLN A 3 15.64 15.37 25.55
CA GLN A 3 14.28 15.59 25.09
C GLN A 3 13.40 14.39 25.44
N LYS A 4 12.42 14.61 26.31
CA LYS A 4 11.27 13.73 26.56
C LYS A 4 10.50 13.56 25.26
N TRP A 5 10.57 12.37 24.65
CA TRP A 5 9.63 11.93 23.63
C TRP A 5 8.24 11.83 24.28
N ARG A 6 7.31 12.74 23.92
CA ARG A 6 5.90 12.55 24.26
C ARG A 6 5.32 11.52 23.29
N SER A 7 5.04 10.33 23.80
CA SER A 7 4.26 9.31 23.10
C SER A 7 2.80 9.78 22.97
N GLN A 8 2.34 10.00 21.75
CA GLN A 8 0.93 10.32 21.48
C GLN A 8 0.21 9.01 21.13
N CYS A 9 -0.74 8.61 21.97
CA CYS A 9 -1.65 7.50 21.70
C CYS A 9 -2.97 8.06 21.22
N SER A 10 -3.56 7.43 20.22
CA SER A 10 -4.82 7.87 19.61
C SER A 10 -5.98 7.47 20.52
N GLY A 11 -6.35 8.35 21.46
CA GLY A 11 -7.56 8.23 22.27
C GLY A 11 -8.33 9.54 22.23
N VAL A 12 -9.37 9.62 21.41
CA VAL A 12 -10.36 10.70 21.50
C VAL A 12 -11.41 10.26 22.52
N LEU A 13 -11.36 10.83 23.72
CA LEU A 13 -12.50 10.87 24.64
C LEU A 13 -12.81 12.35 24.88
N ALA A 14 -13.75 12.87 24.11
CA ALA A 14 -14.40 14.14 24.40
C ALA A 14 -15.75 13.82 25.06
N GLU A 15 -15.75 13.72 26.39
CA GLU A 15 -17.00 13.79 27.15
C GLU A 15 -17.11 15.17 27.79
N ALA A 16 -18.08 15.95 27.31
CA ALA A 16 -18.52 17.17 27.97
C ALA A 16 -19.30 16.77 29.23
N ILE A 17 -18.88 17.25 30.41
CA ILE A 17 -19.56 17.00 31.68
C ILE A 17 -20.12 18.33 32.20
N GLU A 18 -21.44 18.38 32.40
CA GLU A 18 -22.18 19.52 32.96
C GLU A 18 -21.91 19.75 34.46
N PRO A 19 -22.08 20.98 35.00
CA PRO A 19 -21.42 21.39 36.23
C PRO A 19 -22.36 21.40 37.45
N ILE A 20 -22.95 20.27 37.89
CA ILE A 20 -23.65 20.24 39.21
C ILE A 20 -23.53 18.86 39.88
N SER A 21 -22.36 18.52 40.42
CA SER A 21 -22.16 17.50 41.49
C SER A 21 -20.69 17.48 41.97
N THR A 22 -20.15 18.64 42.32
CA THR A 22 -18.70 18.91 42.36
C THR A 22 -17.96 18.66 43.67
N THR A 23 -18.52 18.02 44.70
CA THR A 23 -17.81 17.89 45.99
C THR A 23 -17.56 16.47 46.50
N ILE A 24 -18.27 15.44 46.02
CA ILE A 24 -17.98 14.03 46.37
C ILE A 24 -17.40 13.27 45.18
N ALA A 25 -17.76 13.67 43.95
CA ALA A 25 -17.23 13.09 42.71
C ALA A 25 -15.75 13.44 42.47
N VAL A 26 -15.27 14.60 42.96
CA VAL A 26 -13.89 15.07 42.72
C VAL A 26 -12.86 14.20 43.46
N GLY A 27 -13.19 13.69 44.65
CA GLY A 27 -12.29 12.79 45.40
C GLY A 27 -12.12 11.43 44.70
N MET A 28 -13.23 10.82 44.27
CA MET A 28 -13.21 9.53 43.58
C MET A 28 -12.62 9.64 42.16
N ALA A 29 -12.98 10.68 41.40
CA ALA A 29 -12.41 10.93 40.08
C ALA A 29 -10.92 11.23 40.13
N ALA A 30 -10.44 12.00 41.12
CA ALA A 30 -9.00 12.25 41.31
C ALA A 30 -8.24 10.98 41.67
N THR A 31 -8.81 10.08 42.50
CA THR A 31 -8.17 8.79 42.80
C THR A 31 -8.17 7.84 41.60
N LEU A 32 -9.25 7.77 40.83
CA LEU A 32 -9.33 6.91 39.63
C LEU A 32 -8.40 7.41 38.53
N THR A 33 -8.36 8.71 38.28
CA THR A 33 -7.43 9.32 37.31
C THR A 33 -5.97 9.20 37.76
N ALA A 34 -5.66 9.34 39.06
CA ALA A 34 -4.33 9.07 39.58
C ALA A 34 -3.94 7.58 39.50
N PHE A 35 -4.89 6.66 39.70
CA PHE A 35 -4.67 5.22 39.57
C PHE A 35 -4.44 4.81 38.10
N ILE A 36 -5.25 5.31 37.17
CA ILE A 36 -5.07 5.09 35.72
C ILE A 36 -3.79 5.76 35.21
N ALA A 37 -3.46 6.96 35.69
CA ALA A 37 -2.19 7.63 35.39
C ALA A 37 -0.96 6.90 35.97
N SER A 38 -1.14 6.13 37.06
CA SER A 38 -0.10 5.28 37.67
C SER A 38 0.11 3.95 36.95
N TYR A 39 -0.81 3.53 36.06
CA TYR A 39 -0.67 2.37 35.18
C TYR A 39 -0.73 2.75 33.69
N PRO A 40 0.25 3.51 33.15
CA PRO A 40 0.34 3.84 31.72
C PRO A 40 0.25 2.60 30.83
N ASN A 41 0.78 1.48 31.32
CA ASN A 41 0.87 0.19 30.62
C ASN A 41 -0.47 -0.43 30.24
N ILE A 42 -1.56 -0.14 30.96
CA ILE A 42 -2.89 -0.67 30.61
C ILE A 42 -3.45 0.07 29.40
N PHE A 43 -3.32 1.40 29.35
CA PHE A 43 -3.79 2.20 28.22
C PHE A 43 -3.02 1.91 26.92
N TYR A 44 -1.72 1.61 27.02
CA TYR A 44 -0.87 1.22 25.88
C TYR A 44 -1.19 -0.17 25.29
N TYR A 45 -1.94 -0.99 26.02
CA TYR A 45 -2.38 -2.31 25.56
C TYR A 45 -3.68 -2.24 24.74
N PHE A 46 -4.52 -1.25 25.02
CA PHE A 46 -5.84 -1.11 24.37
C PHE A 46 -5.87 -0.06 23.25
N HIS A 47 -4.83 0.78 23.13
CA HIS A 47 -4.73 1.78 22.08
C HIS A 47 -3.42 1.67 21.33
N GLU A 48 -3.53 1.71 20.00
CA GLU A 48 -2.38 1.72 19.12
C GLU A 48 -1.54 3.00 19.31
N CYS A 49 -0.24 2.82 19.51
CA CYS A 49 0.70 3.92 19.71
C CYS A 49 1.92 3.74 18.80
N CYS A 50 2.61 4.84 18.47
CA CYS A 50 3.80 4.81 17.62
C CYS A 50 5.00 4.24 18.39
N ARG A 51 5.01 2.92 18.59
CA ARG A 51 6.01 2.18 19.37
C ARG A 51 6.27 0.79 18.76
N PRO A 52 7.40 0.15 19.11
CA PRO A 52 7.78 -1.15 18.54
C PRO A 52 6.76 -2.28 18.78
N GLU A 53 5.94 -2.21 19.82
CA GLU A 53 4.90 -3.22 20.10
C GLU A 53 3.82 -3.24 19.02
N TRP A 54 3.52 -2.08 18.42
CA TRP A 54 2.51 -1.93 17.37
C TRP A 54 3.12 -1.83 15.97
N ILE A 55 4.37 -1.38 15.87
CA ILE A 55 5.09 -1.18 14.60
C ILE A 55 6.40 -1.96 14.66
N SER A 56 6.39 -3.19 14.19
CA SER A 56 7.57 -4.05 14.10
C SER A 56 7.62 -4.74 12.74
N PHE A 57 8.78 -4.64 12.08
CA PHE A 57 8.97 -5.26 10.77
C PHE A 57 9.31 -6.74 10.90
N ASN A 58 8.42 -7.60 10.39
CA ASN A 58 8.64 -9.04 10.30
C ASN A 58 9.20 -9.43 8.92
N TYR A 59 10.53 -9.44 8.78
CA TYR A 59 11.18 -9.81 7.53
C TYR A 59 10.82 -11.23 7.06
N THR A 60 10.88 -12.20 7.97
CA THR A 60 10.57 -13.60 7.68
C THR A 60 9.12 -13.79 7.28
N GLY A 61 8.20 -13.08 7.94
CA GLY A 61 6.78 -13.06 7.61
C GLY A 61 6.55 -12.48 6.22
N LEU A 62 7.13 -11.32 5.91
CA LEU A 62 6.97 -10.67 4.59
C LEU A 62 7.50 -11.57 3.47
N LYS A 63 8.66 -12.21 3.68
CA LYS A 63 9.22 -13.13 2.71
C LYS A 63 8.29 -14.33 2.47
N ALA A 64 7.85 -14.99 3.54
CA ALA A 64 6.95 -16.14 3.44
C ALA A 64 5.62 -15.76 2.78
N ASP A 65 5.08 -14.59 3.12
CA ASP A 65 3.83 -14.09 2.55
C ASP A 65 3.96 -13.79 1.05
N LEU A 66 5.03 -13.12 0.62
CA LEU A 66 5.26 -12.87 -0.80
C LEU A 66 5.48 -14.19 -1.56
N ASP A 67 6.29 -15.11 -1.03
CA ASP A 67 6.61 -16.37 -1.70
C ASP A 67 5.38 -17.31 -1.82
N SER A 68 4.51 -17.33 -0.80
CA SER A 68 3.38 -18.27 -0.74
C SER A 68 2.04 -17.69 -1.21
N LYS A 69 1.86 -16.37 -1.17
CA LYS A 69 0.57 -15.71 -1.47
C LYS A 69 0.59 -14.88 -2.75
N LEU A 70 1.74 -14.44 -3.24
CA LEU A 70 1.83 -13.58 -4.44
C LEU A 70 2.23 -14.39 -5.69
N PHE A 71 1.22 -14.81 -6.47
CA PHE A 71 1.45 -15.68 -7.62
C PHE A 71 1.91 -14.93 -8.87
N GLY A 72 2.94 -15.45 -9.53
CA GLY A 72 3.38 -14.99 -10.85
C GLY A 72 4.05 -13.61 -10.88
N GLN A 73 4.51 -13.10 -9.74
CA GLN A 73 5.15 -11.77 -9.62
C GLN A 73 6.57 -11.86 -9.05
N HIS A 74 7.46 -12.60 -9.74
CA HIS A 74 8.84 -12.82 -9.29
C HIS A 74 9.65 -11.51 -9.21
N ILE A 75 9.46 -10.59 -10.15
CA ILE A 75 10.13 -9.28 -10.16
C ILE A 75 9.67 -8.44 -8.97
N ALA A 76 8.35 -8.29 -8.78
CA ALA A 76 7.80 -7.50 -7.69
C ALA A 76 8.22 -8.07 -6.33
N THR A 77 8.16 -9.39 -6.14
CA THR A 77 8.61 -10.08 -4.91
C THR A 77 10.04 -9.70 -4.54
N ARG A 78 10.97 -9.79 -5.49
CA ARG A 78 12.39 -9.47 -5.28
C ARG A 78 12.61 -8.00 -4.92
N ILE A 79 11.92 -7.09 -5.60
CA ILE A 79 12.07 -5.64 -5.38
C ILE A 79 11.50 -5.26 -4.01
N ILE A 80 10.26 -5.65 -3.72
CA ILE A 80 9.57 -5.31 -2.47
C ILE A 80 10.34 -5.84 -1.26
N LEU A 81 10.76 -7.10 -1.28
CA LEU A 81 11.47 -7.70 -0.16
C LEU A 81 12.78 -6.95 0.13
N LYS A 82 13.55 -6.60 -0.91
CA LYS A 82 14.81 -5.86 -0.75
C LYS A 82 14.59 -4.41 -0.30
N ALA A 83 13.65 -3.71 -0.94
CA ALA A 83 13.38 -2.30 -0.69
C ALA A 83 12.84 -2.07 0.74
N VAL A 84 11.82 -2.84 1.14
CA VAL A 84 11.22 -2.72 2.47
C VAL A 84 12.22 -3.14 3.55
N ASN A 85 12.94 -4.26 3.36
CA ASN A 85 13.95 -4.69 4.33
C ASN A 85 15.08 -3.65 4.50
N GLY A 86 15.63 -3.14 3.39
CA GLY A 86 16.70 -2.13 3.43
C GLY A 86 16.25 -0.84 4.11
N PHE A 87 14.99 -0.43 3.90
CA PHE A 87 14.44 0.76 4.55
C PHE A 87 14.14 0.55 6.04
N MET A 88 13.53 -0.58 6.40
CA MET A 88 13.11 -0.84 7.78
C MET A 88 14.29 -1.14 8.71
N THR A 89 15.37 -1.74 8.19
CA THR A 89 16.60 -1.99 8.96
C THR A 89 17.50 -0.77 9.07
N ASN A 90 17.26 0.28 8.26
CA ASN A 90 17.98 1.54 8.37
C ASN A 90 17.36 2.43 9.45
N ASN A 91 18.12 2.70 10.52
CA ASN A 91 17.69 3.58 11.61
C ASN A 91 17.67 5.07 11.24
N ASN A 92 18.41 5.47 10.20
CA ASN A 92 18.54 6.86 9.77
C ASN A 92 18.45 6.99 8.23
N PRO A 93 17.28 6.70 7.63
CA PRO A 93 17.05 6.90 6.20
C PRO A 93 17.19 8.39 5.83
N LYS A 94 17.68 8.68 4.62
CA LYS A 94 17.90 10.07 4.14
C LYS A 94 16.67 10.70 3.48
N LYS A 95 15.69 9.88 3.09
CA LYS A 95 14.40 10.22 2.49
C LYS A 95 13.39 9.13 2.85
N PRO A 96 12.06 9.37 2.79
CA PRO A 96 11.07 8.30 2.88
C PRO A 96 11.28 7.23 1.81
N LEU A 97 10.78 6.02 2.06
CA LEU A 97 10.66 5.00 1.03
C LEU A 97 9.50 5.33 0.12
N VAL A 98 9.76 5.42 -1.19
CA VAL A 98 8.73 5.69 -2.21
C VAL A 98 8.69 4.54 -3.21
N LEU A 99 7.64 3.73 -3.15
CA LEU A 99 7.38 2.61 -4.05
C LEU A 99 6.30 3.00 -5.06
N SER A 100 6.52 2.74 -6.35
CA SER A 100 5.51 2.95 -7.39
C SER A 100 5.19 1.62 -8.08
N LEU A 101 4.00 1.06 -7.81
CA LEU A 101 3.54 -0.22 -8.33
C LEU A 101 2.70 0.00 -9.58
N HIS A 102 3.12 -0.61 -10.68
CA HIS A 102 2.52 -0.45 -12.00
C HIS A 102 2.15 -1.79 -12.60
N GLY A 103 1.02 -1.88 -13.27
CA GLY A 103 0.64 -3.10 -13.99
C GLY A 103 -0.84 -3.18 -14.26
N TRP A 104 -1.26 -4.29 -14.87
CA TRP A 104 -2.66 -4.52 -15.21
C TRP A 104 -3.58 -4.59 -13.98
N THR A 105 -4.89 -4.52 -14.20
CA THR A 105 -5.87 -4.69 -13.12
C THR A 105 -5.88 -6.13 -12.60
N GLY A 106 -6.03 -6.30 -11.29
CA GLY A 106 -6.14 -7.62 -10.66
C GLY A 106 -4.86 -8.45 -10.60
N THR A 107 -3.69 -7.85 -10.82
CA THR A 107 -2.38 -8.53 -10.75
C THR A 107 -1.75 -8.56 -9.35
N GLY A 108 -2.34 -7.86 -8.37
CA GLY A 108 -1.91 -7.91 -6.97
C GLY A 108 -1.39 -6.60 -6.37
N LYS A 109 -1.51 -5.44 -7.02
CA LYS A 109 -1.02 -4.15 -6.50
C LYS A 109 -1.47 -3.86 -5.06
N ASN A 110 -2.78 -3.84 -4.81
CA ASN A 110 -3.36 -3.60 -3.48
C ASN A 110 -3.12 -4.79 -2.52
N TYR A 111 -2.90 -5.99 -3.07
CA TYR A 111 -2.59 -7.17 -2.26
C TYR A 111 -1.18 -7.09 -1.69
N ILE A 112 -0.19 -6.67 -2.50
CA ILE A 112 1.18 -6.40 -2.05
C ILE A 112 1.18 -5.36 -0.94
N THR A 113 0.43 -4.26 -1.07
CA THR A 113 0.37 -3.24 -0.02
C THR A 113 -0.21 -3.78 1.29
N LYS A 114 -1.23 -4.65 1.20
CA LYS A 114 -1.78 -5.35 2.35
C LYS A 114 -0.72 -6.22 3.03
N LEU A 115 0.02 -7.03 2.26
CA LEU A 115 1.09 -7.88 2.82
C LEU A 115 2.21 -7.06 3.48
N ILE A 116 2.59 -5.92 2.89
CA ILE A 116 3.58 -5.01 3.50
C ILE A 116 3.04 -4.46 4.82
N ALA A 117 1.80 -3.97 4.85
CA ALA A 117 1.20 -3.41 6.05
C ALA A 117 1.07 -4.45 7.17
N GLU A 118 0.59 -5.66 6.86
CA GLU A 118 0.44 -6.78 7.82
C GLU A 118 1.78 -7.25 8.41
N ASN A 119 2.90 -7.01 7.72
CA ASN A 119 4.23 -7.36 8.20
C ASN A 119 5.00 -6.17 8.82
N ILE A 120 4.38 -5.00 8.95
CA ILE A 120 4.96 -3.81 9.61
C ILE A 120 4.12 -3.36 10.80
N TYR A 121 2.80 -3.38 10.68
CA TYR A 121 1.86 -2.90 11.70
C TYR A 121 1.07 -4.07 12.24
N ALA A 122 0.91 -4.14 13.57
CA ALA A 122 0.16 -5.20 14.25
C ALA A 122 -1.29 -5.31 13.74
N GLU A 123 -1.93 -4.17 13.47
CA GLU A 123 -3.31 -4.09 12.94
C GLU A 123 -3.35 -4.11 11.39
N GLY A 124 -2.21 -4.29 10.73
CA GLY A 124 -2.09 -4.31 9.28
C GLY A 124 -2.74 -3.09 8.61
N MET A 125 -3.65 -3.32 7.67
CA MET A 125 -4.37 -2.26 6.95
C MET A 125 -5.35 -1.47 7.83
N LYS A 126 -5.70 -1.96 9.03
CA LYS A 126 -6.59 -1.27 9.98
C LYS A 126 -5.83 -0.37 10.96
N SER A 127 -4.49 -0.38 10.90
CA SER A 127 -3.64 0.49 11.72
C SER A 127 -3.98 1.96 11.48
N ASN A 128 -4.02 2.74 12.56
CA ASN A 128 -4.15 4.19 12.54
C ASN A 128 -2.96 4.89 11.86
N PHE A 129 -1.87 4.17 11.59
CA PHE A 129 -0.69 4.67 10.90
C PHE A 129 -0.64 4.30 9.42
N VAL A 130 -1.64 3.57 8.91
CA VAL A 130 -1.81 3.23 7.49
C VAL A 130 -2.95 4.04 6.91
N HIS A 131 -2.67 4.85 5.90
CA HIS A 131 -3.64 5.76 5.30
C HIS A 131 -3.79 5.48 3.82
N VAL A 132 -5.02 5.18 3.38
CA VAL A 132 -5.33 4.86 1.97
C VAL A 132 -6.12 6.00 1.34
N PHE A 133 -5.62 6.49 0.20
CA PHE A 133 -6.25 7.51 -0.62
C PHE A 133 -6.52 6.97 -2.02
N THR A 134 -7.76 6.61 -2.31
CA THR A 134 -8.20 6.31 -3.69
C THR A 134 -8.56 7.59 -4.43
N ALA A 135 -7.91 7.87 -5.56
CA ALA A 135 -8.07 9.12 -6.29
C ALA A 135 -9.51 9.40 -6.72
N THR A 136 -10.23 8.39 -7.22
CA THR A 136 -11.62 8.52 -7.69
C THR A 136 -12.65 8.66 -6.57
N LEU A 137 -12.32 8.21 -5.35
CA LEU A 137 -13.21 8.29 -4.20
C LEU A 137 -12.99 9.59 -3.41
N HIS A 138 -11.74 9.91 -3.10
CA HIS A 138 -11.40 11.04 -2.23
C HIS A 138 -11.19 12.34 -3.01
N PHE A 139 -10.83 12.26 -4.30
CA PHE A 139 -10.55 13.43 -5.14
C PHE A 139 -11.36 13.39 -6.46
N PRO A 140 -12.70 13.18 -6.43
CA PRO A 140 -13.50 12.93 -7.63
C PRO A 140 -13.61 14.13 -8.57
N HIS A 141 -13.58 15.36 -8.01
CA HIS A 141 -13.80 16.59 -8.76
C HIS A 141 -12.50 17.34 -9.03
N GLN A 142 -12.05 17.34 -10.29
CA GLN A 142 -10.80 18.00 -10.69
C GLN A 142 -10.79 19.50 -10.37
N SER A 143 -11.94 20.19 -10.41
CA SER A 143 -12.06 21.62 -10.09
C SER A 143 -11.68 21.95 -8.64
N HIS A 144 -11.83 21.00 -7.70
CA HIS A 144 -11.58 21.21 -6.28
C HIS A 144 -10.15 20.82 -5.86
N TYR A 145 -9.24 20.61 -6.82
CA TYR A 145 -7.89 20.11 -6.52
C TYR A 145 -7.11 21.00 -5.54
N ILE A 146 -7.37 22.32 -5.49
CA ILE A 146 -6.70 23.23 -4.55
C ILE A 146 -7.10 22.92 -3.10
N GLN A 147 -8.40 22.69 -2.85
CA GLN A 147 -8.90 22.33 -1.53
C GLN A 147 -8.37 20.96 -1.10
N TYR A 148 -8.49 19.97 -1.98
CA TYR A 148 -7.98 18.62 -1.75
C TYR A 148 -6.47 18.60 -1.49
N LYS A 149 -5.71 19.45 -2.18
CA LYS A 149 -4.26 19.61 -1.96
C LYS A 149 -3.98 20.07 -0.53
N SER A 150 -4.66 21.12 -0.08
CA SER A 150 -4.49 21.66 1.27
C SER A 150 -4.86 20.62 2.35
N GLN A 151 -6.00 19.95 2.18
CA GLN A 151 -6.45 18.89 3.10
C GLN A 151 -5.45 17.73 3.16
N LEU A 152 -4.96 17.27 2.02
CA LEU A 152 -3.99 16.18 1.92
C LEU A 152 -2.66 16.56 2.59
N GLN A 153 -2.15 17.78 2.34
CA GLN A 153 -0.92 18.26 2.97
C GLN A 153 -1.05 18.33 4.49
N GLN A 154 -2.18 18.85 4.99
CA GLN A 154 -2.45 18.91 6.42
C GLN A 154 -2.58 17.51 7.04
N TRP A 155 -3.25 16.58 6.35
CA TRP A 155 -3.40 15.20 6.81
C TRP A 155 -2.06 14.48 6.93
N VAL A 156 -1.23 14.55 5.88
CA VAL A 156 0.10 13.92 5.86
C VAL A 156 0.98 14.52 6.96
N LYS A 157 1.04 15.85 7.07
CA LYS A 157 1.79 16.52 8.14
C LYS A 157 1.32 16.12 9.53
N GLY A 158 0.01 16.11 9.79
CA GLY A 158 -0.55 15.73 11.09
C GLY A 158 -0.20 14.30 11.49
N ASN A 159 -0.39 13.34 10.58
CA ASN A 159 -0.13 11.93 10.88
C ASN A 159 1.36 11.63 11.03
N VAL A 160 2.24 12.21 10.21
CA VAL A 160 3.69 12.05 10.40
C VAL A 160 4.18 12.71 11.69
N THR A 161 3.56 13.81 12.10
CA THR A 161 3.84 14.44 13.40
C THR A 161 3.49 13.50 14.56
N ASN A 162 2.39 12.75 14.44
CA ASN A 162 1.96 11.76 15.43
C ASN A 162 2.84 10.49 15.39
N CYS A 163 3.21 10.03 14.20
CA CYS A 163 4.07 8.88 14.00
C CYS A 163 4.94 9.01 12.75
N GLU A 164 6.26 9.09 12.94
CA GLU A 164 7.23 9.19 11.82
C GLU A 164 7.24 7.97 10.89
N ARG A 165 6.71 6.83 11.35
CA ARG A 165 6.60 5.55 10.62
C ARG A 165 5.21 5.36 9.99
N SER A 166 4.46 6.42 9.69
CA SER A 166 3.20 6.31 8.93
C SER A 166 3.42 5.84 7.49
N MET A 167 2.46 5.08 6.97
CA MET A 167 2.38 4.62 5.59
C MET A 167 1.22 5.30 4.86
N PHE A 168 1.50 5.84 3.68
CA PHE A 168 0.52 6.49 2.82
C PHE A 168 0.42 5.75 1.49
N ILE A 169 -0.77 5.23 1.19
CA ILE A 169 -1.06 4.46 -0.03
C ILE A 169 -1.96 5.33 -0.92
N PHE A 170 -1.51 5.62 -2.13
CA PHE A 170 -2.29 6.37 -3.13
C PHE A 170 -2.71 5.41 -4.24
N ASP A 171 -4.00 5.07 -4.27
CA ASP A 171 -4.59 4.17 -5.26
C ASP A 171 -5.18 4.95 -6.44
N GLU A 172 -5.14 4.33 -7.61
CA GLU A 172 -5.52 4.91 -8.90
C GLU A 172 -4.78 6.23 -9.21
N MET A 173 -3.49 6.24 -8.95
CA MET A 173 -2.63 7.41 -9.09
C MET A 173 -2.60 7.97 -10.53
N ASP A 174 -2.84 7.14 -11.55
CA ASP A 174 -2.99 7.56 -12.96
C ASP A 174 -4.16 8.53 -13.18
N LYS A 175 -5.17 8.49 -12.30
CA LYS A 175 -6.36 9.36 -12.34
C LYS A 175 -6.25 10.57 -11.42
N MET A 176 -5.18 10.67 -10.62
CA MET A 176 -5.00 11.76 -9.67
C MET A 176 -4.62 13.06 -10.39
N HIS A 177 -5.22 14.19 -9.96
CA HIS A 177 -4.94 15.49 -10.57
C HIS A 177 -3.47 15.89 -10.36
N PRO A 178 -2.72 16.35 -11.39
CA PRO A 178 -1.30 16.68 -11.26
C PRO A 178 -0.98 17.67 -10.14
N GLY A 179 -1.82 18.68 -9.94
CA GLY A 179 -1.65 19.64 -8.84
C GLY A 179 -1.72 19.05 -7.43
N LEU A 180 -2.39 17.90 -7.24
CA LEU A 180 -2.38 17.16 -5.97
C LEU A 180 -1.06 16.41 -5.79
N ILE A 181 -0.58 15.80 -6.87
CA ILE A 181 0.70 15.13 -6.92
C ILE A 181 1.82 16.13 -6.60
N ASP A 182 1.77 17.34 -7.17
CA ASP A 182 2.68 18.45 -6.85
C ASP A 182 2.65 18.83 -5.36
N GLY A 183 1.49 18.69 -4.70
CA GLY A 183 1.34 18.97 -3.28
C GLY A 183 2.03 17.98 -2.36
N ILE A 184 2.19 16.73 -2.78
CA ILE A 184 2.87 15.69 -1.97
C ILE A 184 4.37 15.64 -2.22
N LYS A 185 4.88 16.16 -3.36
CA LYS A 185 6.31 16.13 -3.71
C LYS A 185 7.26 16.55 -2.58
N PRO A 186 7.00 17.65 -1.84
CA PRO A 186 7.92 18.08 -0.80
C PRO A 186 8.14 17.03 0.30
N PHE A 187 7.16 16.15 0.54
CA PHE A 187 7.27 15.08 1.54
C PHE A 187 8.11 13.90 1.07
N LEU A 188 8.37 13.76 -0.23
CA LEU A 188 9.09 12.64 -0.85
C LEU A 188 10.59 12.94 -1.06
N ASP A 189 10.99 14.19 -0.87
CA ASP A 189 12.33 14.71 -1.15
C ASP A 189 13.32 14.42 0.01
N TYR A 190 14.58 14.78 -0.16
CA TYR A 190 15.69 14.49 0.76
C TYR A 190 15.79 15.44 1.96
N TYR A 191 14.76 16.26 2.22
CA TYR A 191 14.77 17.22 3.31
C TYR A 191 14.94 16.52 4.67
N GLU A 192 15.73 17.13 5.56
CA GLU A 192 15.82 16.68 6.97
C GLU A 192 14.50 16.89 7.70
N LYS A 193 13.96 18.10 7.54
CA LYS A 193 12.69 18.52 8.08
C LYS A 193 12.02 19.45 7.08
N LEU A 194 10.71 19.34 6.98
CA LEU A 194 9.83 20.26 6.26
C LEU A 194 8.83 20.78 7.30
N ASP A 195 8.76 22.10 7.49
CA ASP A 195 7.99 22.74 8.57
C ASP A 195 8.22 22.12 9.97
N GLY A 196 9.47 21.73 10.26
CA GLY A 196 9.84 21.13 11.55
C GLY A 196 9.54 19.63 11.71
N VAL A 197 8.87 18.99 10.73
CA VAL A 197 8.54 17.56 10.73
C VAL A 197 9.47 16.79 9.82
N SER A 198 9.95 15.62 10.25
CA SER A 198 10.77 14.74 9.41
C SER A 198 9.91 13.64 8.79
N TYR A 199 9.99 13.51 7.47
CA TYR A 199 9.25 12.51 6.69
C TYR A 199 10.11 11.29 6.35
N ARG A 200 11.39 11.29 6.76
CA ARG A 200 12.40 10.31 6.31
C ARG A 200 12.09 8.86 6.64
N LYS A 201 11.29 8.61 7.67
CA LYS A 201 10.89 7.26 8.10
C LYS A 201 9.50 6.84 7.63
N ALA A 202 8.79 7.72 6.91
CA ALA A 202 7.49 7.41 6.34
C ALA A 202 7.64 6.53 5.09
N ILE A 203 6.57 5.81 4.75
CA ILE A 203 6.48 4.99 3.54
C ILE A 203 5.38 5.56 2.64
N PHE A 204 5.70 5.79 1.38
CA PHE A 204 4.74 6.19 0.36
C PHE A 204 4.64 5.09 -0.70
N ILE A 205 3.42 4.64 -0.99
CA ILE A 205 3.16 3.63 -2.00
C ILE A 205 2.16 4.18 -3.01
N PHE A 206 2.54 4.21 -4.28
CA PHE A 206 1.68 4.65 -5.38
C PHE A 206 1.25 3.45 -6.19
N LEU A 207 -0.06 3.31 -6.44
CA LEU A 207 -0.63 2.23 -7.22
C LEU A 207 -1.21 2.81 -8.51
N SER A 208 -0.80 2.27 -9.65
CA SER A 208 -1.26 2.77 -10.94
C SER A 208 -1.45 1.66 -11.97
N ASN A 209 -2.39 1.87 -12.89
CA ASN A 209 -2.53 1.05 -14.09
C ASN A 209 -1.71 1.61 -15.28
N ALA A 210 -1.08 2.77 -15.13
CA ALA A 210 -0.20 3.33 -16.16
C ALA A 210 0.96 2.38 -16.47
N GLY A 211 1.25 2.20 -17.76
CA GLY A 211 2.26 1.25 -18.24
C GLY A 211 1.80 -0.21 -18.28
N GLY A 212 0.57 -0.52 -17.84
CA GLY A 212 0.03 -1.87 -17.84
C GLY A 212 0.01 -2.54 -19.23
N ASP A 213 -0.38 -1.80 -20.27
CA ASP A 213 -0.37 -2.31 -21.66
C ASP A 213 1.04 -2.69 -22.12
N SER A 214 2.02 -1.84 -21.85
CA SER A 214 3.41 -2.08 -22.23
C SER A 214 4.01 -3.27 -21.51
N ILE A 215 3.77 -3.40 -20.19
CA ILE A 215 4.19 -4.58 -19.42
C ILE A 215 3.55 -5.85 -19.98
N ALA A 216 2.25 -5.80 -20.32
CA ALA A 216 1.54 -6.94 -20.89
C ALA A 216 2.07 -7.32 -22.27
N GLN A 217 2.45 -6.34 -23.09
CA GLN A 217 3.05 -6.59 -24.40
C GLN A 217 4.41 -7.28 -24.27
N THR A 218 5.30 -6.82 -23.37
CA THR A 218 6.58 -7.50 -23.12
C THR A 218 6.37 -8.94 -22.68
N ALA A 219 5.44 -9.19 -21.76
CA ALA A 219 5.13 -10.54 -21.31
C ALA A 219 4.62 -11.43 -22.46
N LEU A 220 3.82 -10.86 -23.37
CA LEU A 220 3.35 -11.55 -24.57
C LEU A 220 4.47 -11.87 -25.55
N ASP A 221 5.43 -10.95 -25.73
CA ASP A 221 6.55 -11.13 -26.66
C ASP A 221 7.49 -12.26 -26.19
N PHE A 222 7.79 -12.31 -24.89
CA PHE A 222 8.54 -13.43 -24.28
C PHE A 222 7.82 -14.76 -24.46
N TRP A 223 6.50 -14.77 -24.22
CA TRP A 223 5.70 -15.97 -24.40
C TRP A 223 5.71 -16.45 -25.86
N LYS A 224 5.57 -15.53 -26.83
CA LYS A 224 5.64 -15.85 -28.27
C LYS A 224 7.01 -16.36 -28.70
N ALA A 225 8.07 -15.91 -28.04
CA ALA A 225 9.43 -16.39 -28.24
C ALA A 225 9.70 -17.75 -27.57
N GLY A 226 8.71 -18.33 -26.86
CA GLY A 226 8.87 -19.59 -26.13
C GLY A 226 9.77 -19.48 -24.89
N GLN A 227 10.00 -18.27 -24.39
CA GLN A 227 10.80 -18.02 -23.19
C GLN A 227 9.96 -18.22 -21.93
N GLN A 228 10.63 -18.53 -20.81
CA GLN A 228 9.92 -18.64 -19.54
C GLN A 228 9.56 -17.25 -19.03
N ARG A 229 8.43 -17.16 -18.33
CA ARG A 229 8.02 -15.92 -17.67
C ARG A 229 9.07 -15.43 -16.68
N GLU A 230 9.69 -16.37 -15.96
CA GLU A 230 10.68 -16.12 -14.93
C GLU A 230 11.99 -15.54 -15.50
N ASP A 231 12.22 -15.65 -16.82
CA ASP A 231 13.35 -15.04 -17.53
C ASP A 231 13.16 -13.54 -17.75
N ILE A 232 11.94 -13.00 -17.61
CA ILE A 232 11.68 -11.57 -17.71
C ILE A 232 12.36 -10.87 -16.53
N GLU A 233 13.25 -9.94 -16.83
CA GLU A 233 13.96 -9.13 -15.84
C GLU A 233 13.43 -7.69 -15.81
N LEU A 234 13.82 -6.94 -14.77
CA LEU A 234 13.41 -5.54 -14.61
C LEU A 234 13.84 -4.67 -15.81
N LYS A 235 15.05 -4.91 -16.35
CA LYS A 235 15.61 -4.16 -17.49
C LYS A 235 14.73 -4.23 -18.76
N ASP A 236 14.04 -5.36 -18.95
CA ASP A 236 13.17 -5.60 -20.12
C ASP A 236 11.88 -4.76 -20.03
N LEU A 237 11.51 -4.35 -18.81
CA LEU A 237 10.34 -3.56 -18.50
C LEU A 237 10.68 -2.07 -18.33
N GLU A 238 11.90 -1.75 -17.86
CA GLU A 238 12.36 -0.37 -17.64
C GLU A 238 12.39 0.47 -18.91
N THR A 239 12.83 -0.08 -20.04
CA THR A 239 12.88 0.66 -21.32
C THR A 239 11.48 1.07 -21.80
N LEU A 240 10.46 0.26 -21.54
CA LEU A 240 9.08 0.53 -21.96
C LEU A 240 8.28 1.32 -20.92
N LEU A 241 8.60 1.14 -19.64
CA LEU A 241 8.11 2.04 -18.61
C LEU A 241 8.60 3.44 -18.92
N SER A 242 9.91 3.62 -19.27
CA SER A 242 10.59 4.88 -19.65
C SER A 242 9.92 5.67 -20.78
N LEU A 243 9.13 5.02 -21.62
CA LEU A 243 8.42 5.66 -22.74
C LEU A 243 6.90 5.75 -22.51
N SER A 244 6.27 4.75 -21.89
CA SER A 244 4.80 4.70 -21.76
C SER A 244 4.25 5.40 -20.52
N VAL A 245 5.01 5.40 -19.41
CA VAL A 245 4.70 6.18 -18.20
C VAL A 245 5.18 7.62 -18.37
N PHE A 246 6.25 7.83 -19.14
CA PHE A 246 6.91 9.13 -19.30
C PHE A 246 6.62 9.85 -20.63
N ASN A 247 5.82 9.32 -21.57
CA ASN A 247 5.33 10.06 -22.75
C ASN A 247 3.80 10.11 -22.90
N ASN A 248 3.01 9.47 -22.02
CA ASN A 248 1.55 9.52 -22.12
C ASN A 248 0.99 10.83 -21.54
N ASN A 249 0.70 11.78 -22.43
CA ASN A 249 0.11 13.11 -22.18
C ASN A 249 -1.20 13.13 -21.34
N LYS A 250 -1.81 11.96 -21.09
CA LYS A 250 -3.09 11.78 -20.37
C LYS A 250 -2.97 11.23 -18.95
N SER A 251 -1.81 10.74 -18.52
CA SER A 251 -1.66 10.22 -17.15
C SER A 251 -1.29 11.36 -16.19
N GLY A 252 -1.91 11.40 -15.00
CA GLY A 252 -1.58 12.42 -13.99
C GLY A 252 -0.11 12.39 -13.57
N PHE A 253 0.50 11.19 -13.59
CA PHE A 253 1.90 10.93 -13.28
C PHE A 253 2.87 11.63 -14.26
N TYR A 254 2.54 11.62 -15.57
CA TYR A 254 3.36 12.21 -16.64
C TYR A 254 3.59 13.71 -16.48
N ARG A 255 2.62 14.47 -15.96
CA ARG A 255 2.75 15.94 -15.83
C ARG A 255 3.50 16.39 -14.58
N THR A 256 4.01 15.45 -13.79
CA THR A 256 4.65 15.77 -12.51
C THR A 256 6.12 15.40 -12.53
N SER A 257 6.97 16.38 -12.22
CA SER A 257 8.40 16.23 -11.88
C SER A 257 8.72 15.31 -10.68
N LEU A 258 7.82 14.37 -10.33
CA LEU A 258 8.11 13.28 -9.39
C LEU A 258 9.31 12.45 -9.87
N ILE A 259 9.36 12.25 -11.19
CA ILE A 259 10.43 11.49 -11.83
C ILE A 259 11.67 12.33 -12.07
N ASP A 260 11.51 13.57 -12.55
CA ASP A 260 12.65 14.45 -12.92
C ASP A 260 13.62 14.70 -11.75
N LYS A 261 13.20 14.41 -10.52
CA LYS A 261 14.00 14.53 -9.29
C LYS A 261 14.32 13.18 -8.60
N ASN A 262 14.07 12.03 -9.24
CA ASN A 262 14.24 10.70 -8.63
C ASN A 262 13.52 10.57 -7.26
N LEU A 263 12.29 11.10 -7.15
CA LEU A 263 11.53 11.03 -5.90
C LEU A 263 10.98 9.62 -5.66
N VAL A 264 10.71 8.85 -6.72
CA VAL A 264 10.39 7.41 -6.63
C VAL A 264 11.69 6.62 -6.48
N ASP A 265 11.80 5.77 -5.44
CA ASP A 265 12.97 4.92 -5.23
C ASP A 265 12.94 3.67 -6.11
N PHE A 266 11.77 3.02 -6.19
CA PHE A 266 11.62 1.77 -6.92
C PHE A 266 10.33 1.76 -7.73
N PHE A 267 10.49 1.52 -9.03
CA PHE A 267 9.39 1.14 -9.92
C PHE A 267 9.19 -0.38 -9.85
N VAL A 268 7.99 -0.80 -9.48
CA VAL A 268 7.64 -2.19 -9.23
C VAL A 268 6.63 -2.63 -10.29
N PRO A 269 7.05 -3.30 -11.38
CA PRO A 269 6.13 -3.79 -12.38
C PRO A 269 5.43 -5.08 -11.93
N LEU A 270 4.14 -5.18 -12.25
CA LEU A 270 3.32 -6.36 -12.05
C LEU A 270 2.85 -6.90 -13.40
N LEU A 271 3.27 -8.12 -13.69
CA LEU A 271 2.99 -8.84 -14.93
C LEU A 271 1.52 -9.31 -14.96
N PRO A 272 0.90 -9.42 -16.14
CA PRO A 272 -0.44 -10.00 -16.27
C PRO A 272 -0.44 -11.48 -15.83
N LEU A 273 -1.56 -11.94 -15.27
CA LEU A 273 -1.65 -13.29 -14.69
C LEU A 273 -2.08 -14.32 -15.74
N GLU A 274 -1.25 -15.34 -15.92
CA GLU A 274 -1.59 -16.55 -16.70
C GLU A 274 -2.64 -17.43 -16.00
N TYR A 275 -3.25 -18.33 -16.77
CA TYR A 275 -4.20 -19.35 -16.30
C TYR A 275 -3.76 -20.06 -15.01
N LYS A 276 -2.50 -20.54 -14.95
CA LYS A 276 -1.96 -21.24 -13.77
C LYS A 276 -2.03 -20.39 -12.49
N HIS A 277 -1.79 -19.09 -12.59
CA HIS A 277 -1.84 -18.18 -11.44
C HIS A 277 -3.28 -17.90 -11.01
N VAL A 278 -4.22 -17.85 -11.96
CA VAL A 278 -5.65 -17.72 -11.66
C VAL A 278 -6.14 -18.93 -10.86
N VAL A 279 -5.77 -20.15 -11.28
CA VAL A 279 -6.11 -21.37 -10.53
C VAL A 279 -5.54 -21.32 -9.11
N GLN A 280 -4.29 -20.88 -8.95
CA GLN A 280 -3.69 -20.67 -7.62
C GLN A 280 -4.47 -19.66 -6.77
N CYS A 281 -4.92 -18.55 -7.36
CA CYS A 281 -5.78 -17.59 -6.66
C CYS A 281 -7.11 -18.21 -6.21
N ILE A 282 -7.76 -19.03 -7.05
CA ILE A 282 -9.04 -19.69 -6.70
C ILE A 282 -8.84 -20.69 -5.57
N ILE A 283 -7.77 -21.48 -5.62
CA ILE A 283 -7.43 -22.42 -4.53
C ILE A 283 -7.13 -21.66 -3.24
N ALA A 284 -6.43 -20.52 -3.31
CA ALA A 284 -6.16 -19.68 -2.16
C ALA A 284 -7.46 -19.10 -1.58
N GLU A 285 -8.40 -18.67 -2.43
CA GLU A 285 -9.71 -18.17 -2.02
C GLU A 285 -10.55 -19.27 -1.33
N MET A 286 -10.60 -20.48 -1.89
CA MET A 286 -11.26 -21.63 -1.24
C MET A 286 -10.70 -21.89 0.15
N LYS A 287 -9.38 -21.86 0.31
CA LYS A 287 -8.72 -22.03 1.61
C LYS A 287 -9.05 -20.89 2.58
N ALA A 288 -9.09 -19.65 2.09
CA ALA A 288 -9.43 -18.49 2.90
C ALA A 288 -10.87 -18.54 3.45
N ARG A 289 -11.77 -19.23 2.73
CA ARG A 289 -13.16 -19.49 3.14
C ARG A 289 -13.35 -20.79 3.93
N GLU A 290 -12.27 -21.46 4.32
CA GLU A 290 -12.30 -22.75 5.03
C GLU A 290 -13.05 -23.86 4.26
N MET A 291 -13.08 -23.75 2.93
CA MET A 291 -13.73 -24.71 2.06
C MET A 291 -12.78 -25.86 1.72
N LYS A 292 -13.34 -27.05 1.47
CA LYS A 292 -12.55 -28.16 0.93
C LYS A 292 -12.09 -27.79 -0.48
N VAL A 293 -10.78 -27.83 -0.71
CA VAL A 293 -10.19 -27.55 -2.02
C VAL A 293 -10.65 -28.60 -3.03
N ASP A 294 -11.30 -28.14 -4.10
CA ASP A 294 -11.62 -28.94 -5.27
C ASP A 294 -10.93 -28.33 -6.50
N GLU A 295 -9.89 -29.01 -6.97
CA GLU A 295 -9.10 -28.57 -8.12
C GLU A 295 -9.92 -28.54 -9.41
N LYS A 296 -10.93 -29.39 -9.56
CA LYS A 296 -11.80 -29.40 -10.75
C LYS A 296 -12.70 -28.18 -10.76
N VAL A 297 -13.23 -27.79 -9.60
CA VAL A 297 -14.01 -26.55 -9.47
C VAL A 297 -13.10 -25.34 -9.73
N ALA A 298 -11.88 -25.33 -9.18
CA ALA A 298 -10.93 -24.25 -9.44
C ALA A 298 -10.58 -24.11 -10.93
N ASP A 299 -10.33 -25.23 -11.62
CA ASP A 299 -10.08 -25.27 -13.06
C ASP A 299 -11.30 -24.78 -13.87
N GLN A 300 -12.51 -25.20 -13.49
CA GLN A 300 -13.74 -24.76 -14.16
C GLN A 300 -13.97 -23.24 -14.01
N VAL A 301 -13.83 -22.71 -12.80
CA VAL A 301 -13.94 -21.26 -12.53
C VAL A 301 -12.89 -20.48 -13.33
N ALA A 302 -11.66 -21.00 -13.42
CA ALA A 302 -10.59 -20.38 -14.20
C ALA A 302 -10.90 -20.37 -15.70
N LYS A 303 -11.44 -21.45 -16.28
CA LYS A 303 -11.86 -21.53 -17.69
C LYS A 303 -12.89 -20.48 -18.08
N ASP A 304 -13.80 -20.17 -17.15
CA ASP A 304 -14.88 -19.24 -17.38
C ASP A 304 -14.44 -17.77 -17.29
N LEU A 305 -13.19 -17.47 -16.94
CA LEU A 305 -12.62 -16.13 -17.08
C LEU A 305 -12.34 -15.76 -18.54
N ILE A 306 -12.20 -14.45 -18.77
CA ILE A 306 -11.86 -13.90 -20.08
C ILE A 306 -10.36 -13.65 -20.13
N TYR A 307 -9.73 -14.12 -21.22
CA TYR A 307 -8.30 -14.04 -21.42
C TYR A 307 -7.93 -13.25 -22.67
N PHE A 308 -6.70 -12.74 -22.71
CA PHE A 308 -6.08 -12.08 -23.85
C PHE A 308 -4.69 -12.66 -24.18
N PRO A 309 -4.26 -12.65 -25.45
CA PRO A 309 -5.05 -12.31 -26.64
C PRO A 309 -6.19 -13.32 -26.89
N LYS A 310 -7.16 -12.97 -27.75
CA LYS A 310 -8.39 -13.77 -27.94
C LYS A 310 -8.12 -15.19 -28.47
N SER A 311 -7.09 -15.36 -29.30
CA SER A 311 -6.72 -16.63 -29.93
C SER A 311 -6.04 -17.58 -28.94
N GLU A 312 -5.00 -17.12 -28.26
CA GLU A 312 -4.16 -17.95 -27.40
C GLU A 312 -4.66 -18.01 -25.96
N ARG A 313 -5.52 -17.06 -25.53
CA ARG A 313 -6.15 -17.00 -24.20
C ARG A 313 -5.15 -17.15 -23.04
N ILE A 314 -4.05 -16.40 -23.10
CA ILE A 314 -2.90 -16.59 -22.20
C ILE A 314 -3.12 -15.90 -20.84
N PHE A 315 -3.46 -14.61 -20.87
CA PHE A 315 -3.50 -13.75 -19.69
C PHE A 315 -4.92 -13.36 -19.30
N SER A 316 -5.27 -13.43 -18.02
CA SER A 316 -6.59 -13.01 -17.53
C SER A 316 -6.76 -11.49 -17.63
N ILE A 317 -7.85 -11.04 -18.28
CA ILE A 317 -8.16 -9.61 -18.44
C ILE A 317 -8.37 -8.91 -17.09
N LYS A 318 -8.91 -9.62 -16.11
CA LYS A 318 -9.20 -9.07 -14.77
C LYS A 318 -8.27 -9.61 -13.69
N GLY A 319 -7.22 -10.34 -14.07
CA GLY A 319 -6.37 -11.06 -13.13
C GLY A 319 -7.21 -11.91 -12.17
N CYS A 320 -6.99 -11.74 -10.87
CA CYS A 320 -7.71 -12.44 -9.81
C CYS A 320 -8.90 -11.66 -9.21
N LYS A 321 -9.25 -10.49 -9.76
CA LYS A 321 -10.18 -9.54 -9.11
C LYS A 321 -11.63 -10.05 -8.97
N THR A 322 -12.09 -10.89 -9.88
CA THR A 322 -13.51 -11.35 -9.91
C THR A 322 -13.68 -12.80 -9.46
N ILE A 323 -12.63 -13.39 -8.87
CA ILE A 323 -12.65 -14.81 -8.47
C ILE A 323 -13.66 -15.05 -7.36
N GLU A 324 -13.65 -14.21 -6.32
CA GLU A 324 -14.55 -14.31 -5.16
C GLU A 324 -16.01 -14.40 -5.59
N SER A 325 -16.49 -13.43 -6.38
CA SER A 325 -17.86 -13.42 -6.89
C SER A 325 -18.18 -14.57 -7.85
N LYS A 326 -17.16 -15.12 -8.53
CA LYS A 326 -17.36 -16.21 -9.47
C LYS A 326 -17.45 -17.55 -8.79
N LEU A 327 -16.67 -17.76 -7.73
CA LEU A 327 -16.66 -19.00 -6.97
C LEU A 327 -18.04 -19.31 -6.38
N ASP A 328 -18.79 -18.28 -5.99
CA ASP A 328 -20.16 -18.39 -5.46
C ASP A 328 -21.16 -19.07 -6.41
N TYR A 329 -20.88 -19.11 -7.73
CA TYR A 329 -21.75 -19.80 -8.69
C TYR A 329 -21.49 -21.31 -8.80
N TYR A 330 -20.42 -21.82 -8.20
CA TYR A 330 -19.99 -23.22 -8.35
C TYR A 330 -20.04 -24.00 -7.03
N VAL A 331 -20.38 -23.36 -5.92
CA VAL A 331 -20.31 -23.91 -4.56
C VAL A 331 -21.63 -23.74 -3.85
#